data_AF-A0A3Q9HRQ1-F1
#
_entry.id   AF-A0A3Q9HRQ1-F1
#
_cell.length_a   1.000
_cell.length_b   1.000
_cell.length_c   1.000
_cell.angle_alpha   90.00
_cell.angle_beta   90.00
_cell.angle_gamma   90.00
#
_symmetry.space_group_name_H-M   'P 1'
#
loop_
_entity.id
_entity.type
_entity.pdbx_description
1 polymer ?
#
loop_
_entity_poly.entity_id
_entity_poly.type
_entity_poly.pdbx_seq_one_letter_code
_entity_poly.pdbx_strand_id
1 'polypeptide(L)'
;MKELKILGRNLYHFRKKNNLSYQAIANALGLSAAHVCRIEKGTAKPSFDVMINLSQLMNVPLYYLFLDFGNCVDFTNFITSVKDKMKTLNWSLETLSKKTGINIFKMLDIIHEKIQPTQEEITALANILGLPIPDMPTNQRLSLLERILEDLGLDRAQIRNIIDYVKLVMKKD
;
A
#
# COMPACT_ATOMS: atom_id res chain seq x y z
N MET A 1 13.64 -6.39 7.24
CA MET A 1 13.52 -4.90 7.25
C MET A 1 12.24 -4.43 6.55
N LYS A 2 11.71 -5.19 5.58
CA LYS A 2 10.45 -4.90 4.87
C LYS A 2 9.24 -4.92 5.81
N GLU A 3 9.23 -5.83 6.78
CA GLU A 3 8.15 -6.09 7.74
C GLU A 3 7.92 -4.90 8.68
N LEU A 4 9.00 -4.29 9.18
CA LEU A 4 8.93 -3.11 10.04
C LEU A 4 8.40 -1.89 9.28
N LYS A 5 8.71 -1.77 7.99
CA LYS A 5 8.16 -0.72 7.14
C LYS A 5 6.67 -0.94 6.87
N ILE A 6 6.20 -2.18 6.76
CA ILE A 6 4.77 -2.50 6.61
C ILE A 6 4.01 -2.13 7.89
N LEU A 7 4.52 -2.57 9.05
CA LEU A 7 3.95 -2.20 10.35
C LEU A 7 3.86 -0.69 10.52
N GLY A 8 4.95 0.02 10.25
CA GLY A 8 4.99 1.47 10.38
C GLY A 8 3.98 2.18 9.49
N ARG A 9 3.83 1.73 8.23
CA ARG A 9 2.81 2.23 7.30
C ARG A 9 1.39 1.99 7.81
N ASN A 10 1.10 0.78 8.28
CA ASN A 10 -0.23 0.43 8.79
C ASN A 10 -0.59 1.26 10.03
N LEU A 11 0.39 1.50 10.90
CA LEU A 11 0.24 2.38 12.06
C LEU A 11 -0.01 3.84 11.64
N TYR A 12 0.73 4.36 10.66
CA TYR A 12 0.51 5.70 10.10
C TYR A 12 -0.93 5.88 9.61
N HIS A 13 -1.41 4.94 8.80
CA HIS A 13 -2.75 4.99 8.21
C HIS A 13 -3.84 4.95 9.28
N PHE A 14 -3.71 4.05 10.25
CA PHE A 14 -4.61 3.99 11.39
C PHE A 14 -4.63 5.30 12.17
N ARG A 15 -3.46 5.85 12.48
CA ARG A 15 -3.32 7.10 13.24
C ARG A 15 -3.97 8.26 12.51
N LYS A 16 -3.74 8.39 11.20
CA LYS A 16 -4.33 9.45 10.37
C LYS A 16 -5.84 9.31 10.22
N LYS A 17 -6.34 8.10 9.97
CA LYS A 17 -7.78 7.82 9.87
C LYS A 17 -8.53 8.20 11.14
N ASN A 18 -7.92 8.02 12.31
CA ASN A 18 -8.51 8.32 13.60
C ASN A 18 -8.09 9.69 14.17
N ASN A 19 -7.41 10.53 13.39
CA ASN A 19 -6.89 11.84 13.82
C ASN A 19 -6.06 11.81 15.12
N LEU A 20 -5.32 10.72 15.34
CA LEU A 20 -4.53 10.52 16.55
C LEU A 20 -3.16 11.21 16.43
N SER A 21 -2.69 11.77 17.55
CA SER A 21 -1.29 12.22 17.67
C SER A 21 -0.39 11.06 18.09
N TYR A 22 0.92 11.20 17.90
CA TYR A 22 1.88 10.23 18.46
C TYR A 22 1.74 10.11 19.97
N GLN A 23 1.44 11.21 20.66
CA GLN A 23 1.23 11.23 22.10
C GLN A 23 -0.01 10.44 22.52
N ALA A 24 -1.10 10.52 21.75
CA ALA A 24 -2.32 9.77 22.05
C ALA A 24 -2.08 8.26 22.01
N ILE A 25 -1.39 7.77 20.97
CA ILE A 25 -1.02 6.35 20.86
C ILE A 25 -0.02 5.96 21.95
N ALA A 26 0.96 6.81 22.22
CA ALA A 26 1.95 6.58 23.26
C ALA A 26 1.29 6.41 24.64
N ASN A 27 0.36 7.30 25.00
CA ASN A 27 -0.40 7.22 26.24
C ASN A 27 -1.23 5.94 26.33
N ALA A 28 -1.90 5.54 25.23
CA ALA A 28 -2.70 4.32 25.19
C ALA A 28 -1.87 3.03 25.36
N LEU A 29 -0.60 3.06 24.95
CA LEU A 29 0.30 1.89 24.97
C LEU A 29 1.32 1.92 26.11
N GLY A 30 1.35 2.97 26.92
CA GLY A 30 2.40 3.17 27.93
C GLY A 30 3.80 3.36 27.35
N LEU A 31 3.90 3.96 26.15
CA LEU A 31 5.15 4.22 25.44
C LEU A 31 5.49 5.71 25.41
N SER A 32 6.68 6.05 24.90
CA SER A 32 7.00 7.45 24.55
C SER A 32 6.57 7.77 23.11
N ALA A 33 6.13 9.01 22.86
CA ALA A 33 5.78 9.46 21.51
C ALA A 33 6.94 9.32 20.51
N ALA A 34 8.19 9.47 20.99
CA ALA A 34 9.39 9.23 20.19
C ALA A 34 9.50 7.75 19.76
N HIS A 35 9.17 6.80 20.64
CA HIS A 35 9.17 5.39 20.32
C HIS A 35 8.09 5.06 19.28
N VAL A 36 6.87 5.58 19.45
CA VAL A 36 5.79 5.43 18.46
C VAL A 36 6.20 5.98 17.09
N CYS A 37 6.80 7.18 17.06
CA CYS A 37 7.32 7.79 15.83
C CYS A 37 8.39 6.91 15.15
N ARG A 38 9.28 6.28 15.91
CA ARG A 38 10.28 5.36 15.36
C ARG A 38 9.67 4.06 14.84
N ILE A 39 8.65 3.52 15.51
CA ILE A 39 7.90 2.35 15.03
C ILE A 39 7.21 2.70 13.70
N GLU A 40 6.55 3.86 13.63
CA GLU A 40 5.88 4.34 12.41
C GLU A 40 6.85 4.54 11.24
N LYS A 41 8.08 4.99 11.52
CA LYS A 41 9.16 5.11 10.53
C LYS A 41 9.84 3.77 10.17
N GLY A 42 9.50 2.69 10.86
CA GLY A 42 10.14 1.38 10.70
C GLY A 42 11.59 1.30 11.21
N THR A 43 12.01 2.25 12.04
CA THR A 43 13.37 2.34 12.61
C THR A 43 13.47 1.83 14.05
N ALA A 44 12.34 1.45 14.65
CA ALA A 44 12.29 0.69 15.90
C ALA A 44 11.55 -0.63 15.69
N LYS A 45 12.09 -1.69 16.27
CA LYS A 45 11.41 -2.98 16.39
C LYS A 45 10.63 -2.98 17.71
N PRO A 46 9.29 -2.96 17.69
CA PRO A 46 8.52 -3.08 18.92
C PRO A 46 8.67 -4.48 19.54
N SER A 47 8.44 -4.57 20.86
CA SER A 47 8.32 -5.87 21.53
C SER A 47 7.03 -6.58 21.12
N PHE A 48 6.95 -7.88 21.41
CA PHE A 48 5.75 -8.66 21.11
C PHE A 48 4.50 -8.12 21.82
N ASP A 49 4.64 -7.73 23.09
CA ASP A 49 3.55 -7.13 23.88
C ASP A 49 3.06 -5.82 23.25
N VAL A 50 3.98 -4.97 22.78
CA VAL A 50 3.62 -3.74 22.08
C VAL A 50 2.88 -4.03 20.78
N MET A 51 3.24 -5.10 20.06
CA MET A 51 2.52 -5.51 18.84
C MET A 51 1.11 -6.02 19.16
N ILE A 52 0.92 -6.79 20.24
CA ILE A 52 -0.41 -7.20 20.70
C ILE A 52 -1.24 -5.97 21.05
N ASN A 53 -0.71 -5.08 21.89
CA ASN A 53 -1.43 -3.88 22.32
C ASN A 53 -1.77 -2.95 21.15
N LEU A 54 -0.87 -2.84 20.15
CA LEU A 54 -1.15 -2.14 18.90
C LEU A 54 -2.33 -2.76 18.14
N SER A 55 -2.33 -4.09 17.98
CA SER A 55 -3.43 -4.78 17.29
C SER A 55 -4.78 -4.58 17.98
N GLN A 56 -4.78 -4.61 19.32
CA GLN A 56 -5.96 -4.34 20.14
C GLN A 56 -6.43 -2.89 20.02
N LEU A 57 -5.51 -1.92 20.11
CA LEU A 57 -5.81 -0.49 19.91
C LEU A 57 -6.39 -0.24 18.52
N MET A 58 -5.88 -0.93 17.52
CA MET A 58 -6.34 -0.85 16.14
C MET A 58 -7.64 -1.62 15.88
N ASN A 59 -8.08 -2.44 16.84
CA ASN A 59 -9.19 -3.39 16.72
C ASN A 59 -9.08 -4.28 15.47
N VAL A 60 -7.89 -4.85 15.26
CA VAL A 60 -7.58 -5.76 14.15
C VAL A 60 -6.83 -6.99 14.66
N PRO A 61 -6.91 -8.13 13.97
CA PRO A 61 -6.06 -9.28 14.27
C PRO A 61 -4.56 -8.94 14.16
N LEU A 62 -3.72 -9.60 14.95
CA LEU A 62 -2.27 -9.32 14.98
C LEU A 62 -1.60 -9.40 13.59
N TYR A 63 -2.00 -10.37 12.76
CA TYR A 63 -1.45 -10.51 11.41
C TYR A 63 -1.70 -9.27 10.53
N TYR A 64 -2.77 -8.50 10.80
CA TYR A 64 -3.11 -7.28 10.07
C TYR A 64 -1.99 -6.25 10.14
N LEU A 65 -1.25 -6.20 11.25
CA LEU A 65 -0.13 -5.29 11.41
C LEU A 65 0.95 -5.48 10.34
N PHE A 66 1.06 -6.70 9.79
CA PHE A 66 2.07 -7.09 8.79
C PHE A 66 1.49 -7.31 7.40
N LEU A 67 0.20 -7.02 7.20
CA LEU A 67 -0.39 -7.05 5.87
C LEU A 67 0.06 -5.84 5.08
N ASP A 68 0.74 -6.08 3.97
CA ASP A 68 1.09 -5.02 3.05
C ASP A 68 -0.16 -4.71 2.21
N PHE A 69 -0.87 -3.64 2.55
CA PHE A 69 -1.95 -3.12 1.71
C PHE A 69 -1.40 -2.29 0.54
N GLY A 70 -0.07 -2.27 0.36
CA GLY A 70 0.77 -1.60 -0.65
C GLY A 70 0.34 -0.21 -1.09
N ASN A 71 -0.30 0.52 -0.19
CA ASN A 71 -0.68 1.91 -0.41
C ASN A 71 0.29 2.79 0.35
N CYS A 72 1.40 3.16 -0.31
CA CYS A 72 1.97 4.52 -0.40
C CYS A 72 3.47 4.50 -0.73
N VAL A 73 4.26 3.62 -0.11
CA VAL A 73 5.73 3.69 -0.23
C VAL A 73 6.23 3.24 -1.61
N ASP A 74 5.68 2.17 -2.19
CA ASP A 74 6.10 1.72 -3.53
C ASP A 74 5.61 2.67 -4.63
N PHE A 75 4.42 3.25 -4.47
CA PHE A 75 3.89 4.23 -5.40
C PHE A 75 4.70 5.54 -5.39
N THR A 76 4.98 6.13 -4.22
CA THR A 76 5.79 7.35 -4.12
C THR A 76 7.21 7.12 -4.67
N ASN A 77 7.81 5.96 -4.40
CA ASN A 77 9.11 5.59 -4.97
C ASN A 77 9.04 5.41 -6.50
N PHE A 78 7.97 4.80 -7.00
CA PHE A 78 7.73 4.65 -8.43
C PHE A 78 7.57 6.00 -9.12
N ILE A 79 6.75 6.91 -8.58
CA ILE A 79 6.58 8.27 -9.13
C ILE A 79 7.86 9.08 -9.07
N THR A 80 8.67 8.92 -8.02
CA THR A 80 9.99 9.54 -7.96
C THR A 80 10.89 9.00 -9.08
N SER A 81 10.90 7.68 -9.31
CA SER A 81 11.64 7.05 -10.41
C SER A 81 11.14 7.51 -11.78
N VAL A 82 9.83 7.70 -11.95
CA VAL A 82 9.20 8.26 -13.16
C VAL A 82 9.69 9.69 -13.39
N LYS A 83 9.63 10.56 -12.37
CA LYS A 83 10.09 11.96 -12.45
C LYS A 83 11.58 12.03 -12.82
N ASP A 84 12.41 11.19 -12.21
CA ASP A 84 13.84 11.15 -12.49
C ASP A 84 14.13 10.64 -13.90
N LYS A 85 13.44 9.58 -14.34
CA LYS A 85 13.60 9.06 -15.69
C LYS A 85 13.17 10.09 -16.75
N MET A 86 12.05 10.80 -16.52
CA MET A 86 11.61 11.89 -17.40
C MET A 86 12.68 12.98 -17.54
N LYS A 87 13.35 13.37 -16.45
CA LYS A 87 14.46 14.34 -16.50
C LYS A 87 15.64 13.81 -17.30
N THR A 88 16.04 12.55 -17.09
CA THR A 88 17.16 11.95 -17.84
C THR A 88 16.89 11.84 -19.34
N LEU A 89 15.63 11.62 -19.72
CA LEU A 89 15.20 11.52 -21.12
C LEU A 89 14.81 12.88 -21.73
N ASN A 90 14.81 13.95 -20.93
CA ASN A 90 14.32 15.28 -21.29
C ASN A 90 12.88 15.27 -21.85
N TRP A 91 12.00 14.46 -21.25
CA TRP A 91 10.61 14.32 -21.69
C TRP A 91 9.68 15.28 -20.97
N SER A 92 8.75 15.88 -21.73
CA SER A 92 7.63 16.65 -21.17
C SER A 92 6.48 15.74 -20.74
N LEU A 93 5.59 16.27 -19.90
CA LEU A 93 4.34 15.60 -19.51
C LEU A 93 3.46 15.27 -20.72
N GLU A 94 3.45 16.13 -21.75
CA GLU A 94 2.72 15.90 -22.99
C GLU A 94 3.26 14.68 -23.76
N THR A 95 4.58 14.56 -23.86
CA THR A 95 5.22 13.42 -24.52
C THR A 95 4.89 12.12 -23.81
N LEU A 96 4.93 12.12 -22.47
CA LEU A 96 4.58 10.96 -21.66
C LEU A 96 3.09 10.60 -21.79
N SER A 97 2.20 11.59 -21.74
CA SER A 97 0.76 11.42 -21.91
C SER A 97 0.42 10.79 -23.27
N LYS A 98 1.00 11.32 -24.37
CA LYS A 98 0.79 10.76 -25.72
C LYS A 98 1.29 9.33 -25.88
N LYS A 99 2.45 9.01 -25.29
CA LYS A 99 3.02 7.65 -25.39
C LYS A 99 2.27 6.63 -24.53
N THR A 100 1.80 7.03 -23.36
CA THR A 100 1.10 6.15 -22.41
C THR A 100 -0.39 6.02 -22.70
N GLY A 101 -0.97 6.97 -23.44
CA GLY A 101 -2.42 7.06 -23.64
C GLY A 101 -3.18 7.60 -22.42
N ILE A 102 -2.48 7.99 -21.35
CA ILE A 102 -3.09 8.52 -20.13
C ILE A 102 -3.38 10.00 -20.34
N ASN A 103 -4.61 10.43 -20.02
CA ASN A 103 -5.02 11.83 -20.12
C ASN A 103 -4.07 12.75 -19.32
N ILE A 104 -3.68 13.88 -19.90
CA ILE A 104 -2.69 14.78 -19.33
C ILE A 104 -3.06 15.33 -17.94
N PHE A 105 -4.35 15.58 -17.66
CA PHE A 105 -4.80 16.04 -16.35
C PHE A 105 -4.70 14.93 -15.31
N LYS A 106 -5.07 13.69 -15.68
CA LYS A 106 -4.90 12.52 -14.82
C LYS A 106 -3.41 12.24 -14.55
N MET A 107 -2.57 12.36 -15.57
CA MET A 107 -1.11 12.26 -15.44
C MET A 107 -0.56 13.32 -14.47
N LEU A 108 -1.03 14.57 -14.57
CA LEU A 108 -0.63 15.64 -13.67
C LEU A 108 -0.98 15.32 -12.22
N ASP A 109 -2.19 14.81 -11.97
CA ASP A 109 -2.63 14.40 -10.64
C ASP A 109 -1.84 13.19 -10.11
N ILE A 110 -1.47 12.24 -10.96
CA ILE A 110 -0.60 11.10 -10.63
C ILE A 110 0.80 11.59 -10.23
N ILE A 111 1.41 12.47 -11.01
CA ILE A 111 2.76 13.00 -10.78
C ILE A 111 2.79 13.86 -9.51
N HIS A 112 1.72 14.58 -9.21
CA HIS A 112 1.56 15.32 -7.95
C HIS A 112 1.05 14.46 -6.79
N GLU A 113 0.93 13.14 -6.98
CA GLU A 113 0.54 12.18 -5.95
C GLU A 113 -0.85 12.46 -5.35
N LYS A 114 -1.72 13.16 -6.09
CA LYS A 114 -3.10 13.44 -5.72
C LYS A 114 -4.02 12.24 -5.99
N ILE A 115 -3.70 11.45 -7.01
CA ILE A 115 -4.45 10.26 -7.43
C ILE A 115 -3.48 9.09 -7.61
N GLN A 116 -3.94 7.89 -7.25
CA GLN A 116 -3.22 6.66 -7.56
C GLN A 116 -3.63 6.12 -8.95
N PRO A 117 -2.68 5.83 -9.84
CA PRO A 117 -2.93 5.21 -11.13
C PRO A 117 -3.36 3.76 -10.99
N THR A 118 -4.09 3.27 -11.99
CA THR A 118 -4.51 1.88 -12.09
C THR A 118 -3.33 0.96 -12.44
N GLN A 119 -3.52 -0.37 -12.31
CA GLN A 119 -2.49 -1.34 -12.68
C GLN A 119 -2.07 -1.23 -14.15
N GLU A 120 -3.03 -0.97 -15.04
CA GLU A 120 -2.78 -0.78 -16.47
C GLU A 120 -1.91 0.46 -16.71
N GLU A 121 -2.22 1.57 -16.02
CA GLU A 121 -1.48 2.83 -16.10
C GLU A 121 -0.05 2.69 -15.57
N ILE A 122 0.12 2.00 -14.44
CA ILE A 122 1.44 1.70 -13.87
C ILE A 122 2.27 0.86 -14.83
N THR A 123 1.66 -0.16 -15.44
CA THR A 123 2.32 -1.04 -16.40
C THR A 123 2.72 -0.27 -17.66
N ALA A 124 1.86 0.61 -18.16
CA ALA A 124 2.17 1.49 -19.29
C ALA A 124 3.34 2.42 -18.99
N LEU A 125 3.30 3.11 -17.83
CA LEU A 125 4.38 4.00 -17.39
C LEU A 125 5.71 3.26 -17.23
N ALA A 126 5.69 2.11 -16.55
CA ALA A 126 6.87 1.30 -16.29
C ALA A 126 7.52 0.81 -17.59
N ASN A 127 6.72 0.25 -18.50
CA ASN A 127 7.24 -0.29 -19.77
C ASN A 127 7.83 0.80 -20.67
N ILE A 128 7.15 1.95 -20.80
CA ILE A 128 7.59 3.05 -21.65
C ILE A 128 8.88 3.69 -21.13
N LEU A 129 9.02 3.78 -19.81
CA LEU A 129 10.18 4.38 -19.16
C LEU A 129 11.29 3.37 -18.84
N GLY A 130 11.07 2.07 -19.11
CA GLY A 130 11.99 1.00 -18.78
C GLY A 130 12.26 0.88 -17.28
N LEU A 131 11.23 1.11 -16.46
CA LEU A 131 11.29 1.02 -15.01
C LEU A 131 10.79 -0.34 -14.54
N PRO A 132 11.31 -0.88 -13.42
CA PRO A 132 10.75 -2.07 -12.81
C PRO A 132 9.30 -1.80 -12.40
N ILE A 133 8.40 -2.71 -12.77
CA ILE A 133 6.99 -2.64 -12.36
C ILE A 133 6.96 -2.83 -10.84
N PRO A 134 6.43 -1.87 -10.05
CA PRO A 134 6.30 -2.04 -8.62
C PRO A 134 5.37 -3.23 -8.34
N ASP A 135 5.74 -4.03 -7.34
CA ASP A 135 4.96 -5.20 -6.91
C ASP A 135 3.69 -4.70 -6.23
N MET A 136 2.64 -4.47 -7.02
CA MET A 136 1.42 -3.86 -6.52
C MET A 136 0.66 -4.87 -5.64
N PRO A 137 0.23 -4.46 -4.44
CA PRO A 137 -0.36 -5.32 -3.40
C PRO A 137 -1.76 -5.84 -3.77
N THR A 138 -2.30 -5.51 -4.94
CA THR A 138 -3.69 -5.80 -5.32
C THR A 138 -3.99 -7.30 -5.23
N ASN A 139 -2.97 -8.14 -5.34
CA ASN A 139 -3.07 -9.60 -5.18
C ASN A 139 -3.02 -10.09 -3.72
N GLN A 140 -2.53 -9.29 -2.76
CA GLN A 140 -2.37 -9.75 -1.37
C GLN A 140 -3.69 -9.85 -0.62
N ARG A 141 -4.67 -8.96 -0.86
CA ARG A 141 -5.99 -9.09 -0.23
C ARG A 141 -6.75 -10.33 -0.73
N LEU A 142 -6.66 -10.60 -2.03
CA LEU A 142 -7.25 -11.79 -2.63
C LEU A 142 -6.52 -13.05 -2.19
N SER A 143 -5.18 -13.04 -2.09
CA SER A 143 -4.43 -14.21 -1.60
C SER A 143 -4.64 -14.47 -0.11
N LEU A 144 -4.85 -13.43 0.71
CA LEU A 144 -5.29 -13.58 2.09
C LEU A 144 -6.69 -14.15 2.19
N LEU A 145 -7.60 -13.67 1.35
CA LEU A 145 -8.96 -14.20 1.29
C LEU A 145 -8.93 -15.67 0.87
N GLU A 146 -8.15 -16.04 -0.16
CA GLU A 146 -7.92 -17.43 -0.56
C GLU A 146 -7.45 -18.27 0.62
N ARG A 147 -6.43 -17.82 1.36
CA ARG A 147 -5.91 -18.53 2.55
C ARG A 147 -6.94 -18.66 3.67
N ILE A 148 -7.71 -17.61 3.94
CA ILE A 148 -8.78 -17.65 4.95
C ILE A 148 -9.86 -18.64 4.53
N LEU A 149 -10.24 -18.68 3.25
CA LEU A 149 -11.24 -19.62 2.74
C LEU A 149 -10.73 -21.07 2.76
N GLU A 150 -9.44 -21.30 2.51
CA GLU A 150 -8.79 -22.61 2.70
C GLU A 150 -8.83 -23.04 4.18
N ASP A 151 -8.47 -22.15 5.10
CA ASP A 151 -8.50 -22.41 6.55
C ASP A 151 -9.93 -22.68 7.06
N LEU A 152 -10.95 -22.13 6.39
CA LEU A 152 -12.37 -22.39 6.66
C LEU A 152 -12.86 -23.72 6.04
N GLY A 153 -12.00 -24.45 5.34
CA GLY A 153 -12.29 -25.78 4.81
C GLY A 153 -13.03 -25.79 3.46
N LEU A 154 -13.02 -24.68 2.71
CA LEU A 154 -13.62 -24.64 1.37
C LEU A 154 -12.72 -25.36 0.36
N ASP A 155 -13.35 -26.04 -0.61
CA ASP A 155 -12.62 -26.66 -1.70
C ASP A 155 -12.18 -25.64 -2.77
N ARG A 156 -11.26 -26.06 -3.65
CA ARG A 156 -10.70 -25.16 -4.67
C ARG A 156 -11.75 -24.61 -5.65
N ALA A 157 -12.83 -25.35 -5.93
CA ALA A 157 -13.88 -24.89 -6.84
C ALA A 157 -14.73 -23.80 -6.17
N GLN A 158 -15.06 -23.97 -4.88
CA GLN A 158 -15.77 -22.98 -4.08
C GLN A 158 -14.96 -21.69 -3.92
N ILE A 159 -13.68 -21.81 -3.56
CA ILE A 159 -12.76 -20.67 -3.42
C ILE A 159 -12.68 -19.91 -4.75
N ARG A 160 -12.48 -20.62 -5.86
CA ARG A 160 -12.42 -20.01 -7.19
C ARG A 160 -13.68 -19.22 -7.52
N ASN A 161 -14.86 -19.79 -7.29
CA ASN A 161 -16.14 -19.11 -7.57
C ASN A 161 -16.29 -17.82 -6.75
N ILE A 162 -15.89 -17.84 -5.47
CA ILE A 162 -15.93 -16.66 -4.59
C ILE A 162 -14.96 -15.59 -5.09
N ILE A 163 -13.73 -15.98 -5.42
CA ILE A 163 -12.70 -15.05 -5.90
C ILE A 163 -13.09 -14.44 -7.24
N ASP A 164 -13.63 -15.23 -8.16
CA ASP A 164 -14.09 -14.76 -9.48
C ASP A 164 -15.26 -13.77 -9.33
N TYR A 165 -16.18 -14.02 -8.39
CA TYR A 165 -17.25 -13.07 -8.05
C TYR A 165 -16.69 -11.76 -7.48
N VAL A 166 -15.78 -11.82 -6.50
CA VAL A 166 -15.15 -10.62 -5.90
C VAL A 166 -14.42 -9.80 -6.96
N LYS A 167 -13.65 -10.44 -7.86
CA LYS A 167 -12.98 -9.76 -8.97
C LYS A 167 -13.94 -9.09 -9.93
N LEU A 168 -15.09 -9.71 -10.20
CA LEU A 168 -16.12 -9.16 -11.07
C LEU A 168 -16.78 -7.92 -10.46
N VAL A 169 -17.03 -7.92 -9.16
CA VAL A 169 -17.55 -6.76 -8.42
C VAL A 169 -16.53 -5.62 -8.41
N MET A 170 -15.25 -5.92 -8.16
CA MET A 170 -14.18 -4.91 -8.11
C MET A 170 -13.90 -4.20 -9.45
N LYS A 171 -14.34 -4.75 -10.59
CA LYS A 171 -14.20 -4.13 -11.92
C LYS A 171 -15.34 -3.16 -12.27
N LYS A 172 -16.39 -3.09 -11.46
CA LYS A 172 -17.58 -2.28 -11.72
C LYS A 172 -17.56 -0.88 -11.07
N ASP A 173 -16.58 -0.62 -10.22
CA ASP A 173 -16.31 0.67 -9.55
C ASP A 173 -15.02 1.31 -10.12
#